data_AF-A0A538GX19-F1
#
_entry.id   AF-A0A538GX19-F1
#
_cell.length_a   1.000
_cell.length_b   1.000
_cell.length_c   1.000
_cell.angle_alpha   90.00
_cell.angle_beta   90.00
_cell.angle_gamma   90.00
#
_symmetry.space_group_name_H-M   'P 1'
#
loop_
_entity.id
_entity.type
_entity.pdbx_description
1 polymer ?
#
loop_
_entity_poly.entity_id
_entity_poly.type
_entity_poly.pdbx_seq_one_letter_code
_entity_poly.pdbx_strand_id
1 'polypeptide(L)'
;MATLEVQPRPTPAERASTPVEVEVDEALSVHAATLEDWAATRQSWEFTLREGHDFGRANNVEAELLFVAGEQTSSLRFRLEQLEAADDTGEELVLRFEERDGIAKVAILTANGLDVELFHILTFT
;
A
#
# COMPACT_ATOMS: atom_id res chain seq x y z
N MET A 1 -6.63 13.90 -11.33
CA MET A 1 -7.54 12.80 -10.96
C MET A 1 -7.21 11.70 -11.93
N ALA A 2 -6.79 10.57 -11.38
CA ALA A 2 -6.42 9.37 -12.11
C ALA A 2 -7.39 8.24 -11.73
N THR A 3 -7.34 7.14 -12.47
CA THR A 3 -8.14 5.95 -12.19
C THR A 3 -7.20 4.77 -11.94
N LEU A 4 -7.46 4.01 -10.89
CA LEU A 4 -6.76 2.75 -10.62
C LEU A 4 -7.73 1.58 -10.79
N GLU A 5 -7.27 0.52 -11.45
CA GLU A 5 -7.95 -0.76 -11.46
C GLU A 5 -7.61 -1.52 -10.18
N VAL A 6 -8.63 -1.88 -9.40
CA VAL A 6 -8.46 -2.56 -8.12
C VAL A 6 -9.26 -3.84 -8.06
N GLN A 7 -8.74 -4.83 -7.34
CA GLN A 7 -9.47 -6.07 -7.12
C GLN A 7 -10.67 -5.80 -6.21
N PRO A 8 -11.88 -6.27 -6.57
CA PRO A 8 -13.05 -6.09 -5.73
C PRO A 8 -12.84 -6.79 -4.40
N ARG A 9 -13.39 -6.22 -3.33
CA ARG A 9 -13.33 -6.87 -2.01
C ARG A 9 -14.09 -8.19 -2.05
N PRO A 10 -13.60 -9.28 -1.42
CA PRO A 10 -14.37 -10.51 -1.30
C PRO A 10 -15.65 -10.23 -0.51
N THR A 11 -16.81 -10.25 -1.17
CA THR A 11 -18.11 -10.25 -0.51
C THR A 11 -18.71 -11.66 -0.56
N PRO A 12 -19.45 -12.09 0.47
CA PRO A 12 -20.17 -13.35 0.41
C PRO A 12 -21.23 -13.29 -0.70
N ALA A 13 -20.89 -13.84 -1.87
CA ALA A 13 -21.74 -14.12 -3.02
C ALA A 13 -22.64 -12.96 -3.51
N GLU A 14 -22.14 -12.12 -4.44
CA GLU A 14 -22.94 -11.45 -5.50
C GLU A 14 -22.16 -10.49 -6.41
N ARG A 15 -20.91 -10.11 -6.10
CA ARG A 15 -20.11 -9.25 -6.99
C ARG A 15 -19.22 -10.06 -7.93
N ALA A 16 -19.15 -9.61 -9.19
CA ALA A 16 -18.21 -10.13 -10.18
C ALA A 16 -16.77 -9.93 -9.70
N SER A 17 -15.90 -10.92 -9.93
CA SER A 17 -14.46 -10.86 -9.63
C SER A 17 -13.68 -9.97 -10.62
N THR A 18 -14.38 -9.12 -11.36
CA THR A 18 -13.77 -8.21 -12.34
C THR A 18 -13.15 -7.03 -11.60
N PRO A 19 -11.95 -6.57 -11.99
CA PRO A 19 -11.39 -5.33 -11.47
C PRO A 19 -12.37 -4.16 -11.58
N VAL A 20 -12.33 -3.28 -10.59
CA VAL A 20 -13.17 -2.08 -10.51
C VAL A 20 -12.28 -0.86 -10.66
N GLU A 21 -12.74 0.10 -11.45
CA GLU A 21 -12.11 1.41 -11.58
C GLU A 21 -12.46 2.30 -10.38
N VAL A 22 -11.43 2.81 -9.70
CA VAL A 22 -11.59 3.77 -8.59
C VAL A 22 -10.88 5.06 -8.94
N GLU A 23 -11.61 6.18 -8.84
CA GLU A 23 -11.02 7.52 -8.98
C GLU A 23 -10.13 7.83 -7.77
N VAL A 24 -8.90 8.26 -8.06
CA VAL A 24 -7.90 8.63 -7.06
C VAL A 24 -7.22 9.96 -7.37
N ASP A 25 -6.69 10.57 -6.31
CA ASP A 25 -5.77 11.69 -6.45
C ASP A 25 -4.51 11.29 -7.24
N GLU A 26 -3.97 12.23 -8.01
CA GLU A 26 -2.83 11.99 -8.90
C GLU A 26 -1.58 11.52 -8.15
N ALA A 27 -1.36 12.02 -6.93
CA ALA A 27 -0.24 11.57 -6.11
C ALA A 27 -0.35 10.08 -5.75
N LEU A 28 -1.57 9.59 -5.51
CA LEU A 28 -1.82 8.20 -5.14
C LEU A 28 -1.59 7.25 -6.31
N SER A 29 -1.91 7.66 -7.54
CA SER A 29 -1.59 6.85 -8.73
C SER A 29 -0.08 6.76 -8.95
N VAL A 30 0.66 7.85 -8.72
CA VAL A 30 2.13 7.83 -8.76
C VAL A 30 2.69 6.89 -7.70
N HIS A 31 2.18 6.94 -6.47
CA HIS A 31 2.61 6.00 -5.43
C HIS A 31 2.34 4.55 -5.83
N ALA A 32 1.12 4.23 -6.28
CA ALA A 32 0.78 2.88 -6.72
C ALA A 32 1.71 2.38 -7.83
N ALA A 33 2.04 3.21 -8.81
CA ALA A 33 2.99 2.88 -9.87
C ALA A 33 4.40 2.60 -9.32
N THR A 34 4.91 3.45 -8.40
CA THR A 34 6.20 3.21 -7.74
C THR A 34 6.24 1.87 -7.01
N LEU A 35 5.17 1.53 -6.27
CA LEU A 35 5.06 0.26 -5.56
C LEU A 35 5.03 -0.94 -6.52
N GLU A 36 4.26 -0.83 -7.61
CA GLU A 36 4.14 -1.86 -8.63
C GLU A 36 5.48 -2.11 -9.34
N ASP A 37 6.14 -1.05 -9.82
CA ASP A 37 7.41 -1.14 -10.52
C ASP A 37 8.49 -1.78 -9.64
N TRP A 38 8.56 -1.38 -8.37
CA TRP A 38 9.54 -1.94 -7.43
C TRP A 38 9.29 -3.43 -7.14
N ALA A 39 8.02 -3.81 -6.91
CA ALA A 39 7.64 -5.19 -6.62
C ALA A 39 7.79 -6.09 -7.86
N ALA A 40 7.46 -5.59 -9.06
CA ALA A 40 7.50 -6.37 -10.31
C ALA A 40 8.91 -6.89 -10.65
N THR A 41 9.95 -6.22 -10.17
CA THR A 41 11.35 -6.66 -10.38
C THR A 41 11.81 -7.74 -9.40
N ARG A 42 10.98 -8.12 -8.40
CA ARG A 42 11.36 -8.98 -7.28
C ARG A 42 10.39 -10.16 -7.11
N GLN A 43 10.89 -11.37 -7.31
CA GLN A 43 10.07 -12.59 -7.25
C GLN A 43 9.47 -12.88 -5.86
N SER A 44 10.09 -12.39 -4.79
CA SER A 44 9.64 -12.61 -3.41
C SER A 44 8.55 -11.63 -2.98
N TRP A 45 8.21 -10.65 -3.81
CA TRP A 45 7.23 -9.60 -3.49
C TRP A 45 6.04 -9.66 -4.44
N GLU A 46 4.85 -9.51 -3.88
CA GLU A 46 3.61 -9.32 -4.60
C GLU A 46 2.96 -8.02 -4.13
N PHE A 47 2.56 -7.18 -5.08
CA PHE A 47 1.79 -5.97 -4.83
C PHE A 47 0.39 -6.15 -5.40
N THR A 48 -0.62 -5.85 -4.59
CA THR A 48 -2.02 -5.88 -5.04
C THR A 48 -2.77 -4.64 -4.56
N LEU A 49 -3.64 -4.13 -5.42
CA LEU A 49 -4.62 -3.11 -5.06
C LEU A 49 -5.99 -3.77 -4.87
N ARG A 50 -6.69 -3.36 -3.82
CA ARG A 50 -8.03 -3.83 -3.47
C ARG A 50 -8.98 -2.65 -3.25
N GLU A 51 -10.25 -2.88 -3.57
CA GLU A 51 -11.32 -1.95 -3.20
C GLU A 51 -11.42 -1.86 -1.67
N GLY A 52 -11.32 -0.64 -1.13
CA GLY A 52 -11.46 -0.38 0.29
C GLY A 52 -12.89 -0.59 0.80
N HIS A 53 -13.09 -0.49 2.11
CA HIS A 53 -14.41 -0.73 2.73
C HIS A 53 -15.46 0.34 2.42
N ASP A 54 -15.04 1.55 2.05
CA ASP A 54 -15.91 2.72 1.90
C ASP A 54 -16.37 2.84 0.43
N PHE A 55 -17.22 1.89 0.00
CA PHE A 55 -17.66 1.74 -1.40
C PHE A 55 -18.19 3.03 -2.04
N GLY A 56 -17.78 3.30 -3.28
CA GLY A 56 -18.25 4.46 -4.07
C GLY A 56 -17.61 5.80 -3.66
N ARG A 57 -16.65 5.80 -2.73
CA ARG A 57 -15.85 6.97 -2.37
C ARG A 57 -14.60 7.03 -3.25
N ALA A 58 -14.19 8.24 -3.66
CA ALA A 58 -12.87 8.48 -4.22
C ALA A 58 -11.75 8.06 -3.24
N ASN A 59 -10.57 7.72 -3.75
CA ASN A 59 -9.42 7.25 -2.97
C ASN A 59 -9.66 5.95 -2.16
N ASN A 60 -10.79 5.25 -2.37
CA ASN A 60 -11.13 4.02 -1.64
C ASN A 60 -10.34 2.81 -2.14
N VAL A 61 -9.03 2.87 -1.96
CA VAL A 61 -8.07 1.85 -2.39
C VAL A 61 -7.25 1.38 -1.19
N GLU A 62 -7.22 0.08 -0.98
CA GLU A 62 -6.32 -0.61 -0.05
C GLU A 62 -5.16 -1.20 -0.86
N ALA A 63 -3.93 -0.93 -0.41
CA ALA A 63 -2.71 -1.52 -0.95
C ALA A 63 -2.28 -2.69 -0.06
N GLU A 64 -1.84 -3.78 -0.68
CA GLU A 64 -1.29 -4.95 -0.02
C GLU A 64 0.06 -5.31 -0.65
N LEU A 65 1.11 -5.32 0.18
CA LEU A 65 2.44 -5.82 -0.15
C LEU A 65 2.67 -7.12 0.61
N LEU A 66 2.91 -8.21 -0.11
CA LEU A 66 3.15 -9.53 0.44
C LEU A 66 4.57 -9.99 0.09
N PHE A 67 5.35 -10.30 1.11
CA PHE A 67 6.65 -10.94 0.98
C PHE A 67 6.54 -12.44 1.26
N VAL A 68 7.06 -13.27 0.37
CA VAL A 68 7.19 -14.73 0.55
C VAL A 68 8.59 -15.17 0.13
N ALA A 69 9.34 -15.74 1.06
CA ALA A 69 10.64 -16.34 0.78
C ALA A 69 10.90 -17.55 1.68
N GLY A 70 10.91 -18.76 1.09
CA GLY A 70 11.05 -20.00 1.85
C GLY A 70 9.92 -20.18 2.86
N GLU A 71 10.26 -20.23 4.15
CA GLU A 71 9.30 -20.34 5.26
C GLU A 71 8.90 -18.97 5.84
N GLN A 72 9.47 -17.87 5.35
CA GLN A 72 9.18 -16.52 5.81
C GLN A 72 8.03 -15.91 5.01
N THR A 73 7.08 -15.29 5.73
CA THR A 73 6.01 -14.51 5.12
C THR A 73 5.76 -13.26 5.97
N SER A 74 5.65 -12.11 5.31
CA SER A 74 5.24 -10.85 5.94
C SER A 74 4.33 -10.08 4.99
N SER A 75 3.33 -9.40 5.53
CA SER A 75 2.40 -8.62 4.74
C SER A 75 2.19 -7.24 5.34
N LEU A 76 2.14 -6.21 4.50
CA LEU A 76 1.75 -4.87 4.87
C LEU A 76 0.47 -4.50 4.12
N ARG A 77 -0.59 -4.14 4.85
CA ARG A 77 -1.86 -3.67 4.29
C ARG A 77 -2.19 -2.29 4.84
N PHE A 78 -2.58 -1.38 3.97
CA PHE A 78 -2.87 0.01 4.33
C PHE A 78 -3.84 0.64 3.33
N ARG A 79 -4.50 1.74 3.73
CA ARG A 79 -5.24 2.57 2.77
C ARG A 79 -4.24 3.40 1.99
N LEU A 80 -4.34 3.41 0.66
CA LEU A 80 -3.41 4.15 -0.18
C LEU A 80 -3.38 5.64 0.17
N GLU A 81 -4.54 6.21 0.57
CA GLU A 81 -4.66 7.60 1.03
C GLU A 81 -3.85 7.94 2.30
N GLN A 82 -3.38 6.94 3.06
CA GLN A 82 -2.54 7.14 4.24
C GLN A 82 -1.05 7.30 3.90
N LEU A 83 -0.68 7.04 2.65
CA LEU A 83 0.71 7.11 2.23
C LEU A 83 1.05 8.56 1.89
N GLU A 84 2.05 9.09 2.59
CA GLU A 84 2.58 10.43 2.33
C GLU A 84 3.68 10.39 1.27
N ALA A 85 4.46 9.31 1.24
CA ALA A 85 5.48 9.09 0.21
C ALA A 85 5.82 7.62 -0.01
N ALA A 86 6.21 7.30 -1.26
CA ALA A 86 6.83 6.06 -1.67
C ALA A 86 8.16 6.38 -2.35
N ASP A 87 9.26 6.02 -1.72
CA ASP A 87 10.62 6.32 -2.19
C ASP A 87 11.30 5.00 -2.60
N ASP A 88 11.52 4.79 -3.91
CA ASP A 88 12.28 3.66 -4.46
C ASP A 88 13.76 4.03 -4.54
N THR A 89 14.60 3.34 -3.77
CA THR A 89 16.06 3.55 -3.73
C THR A 89 16.84 2.58 -4.63
N GLY A 90 16.13 1.73 -5.38
CA GLY A 90 16.67 0.64 -6.16
C GLY A 90 16.84 -0.64 -5.35
N GLU A 91 17.38 -0.57 -4.13
CA GLU A 91 17.53 -1.73 -3.23
C GLU A 91 16.33 -1.88 -2.29
N GLU A 92 15.83 -0.75 -1.79
CA GLU A 92 14.77 -0.65 -0.79
C GLU A 92 13.58 0.13 -1.34
N LEU A 93 12.40 -0.16 -0.81
CA LEU A 93 11.22 0.67 -0.98
C LEU A 93 10.82 1.22 0.39
N VAL A 94 10.92 2.53 0.54
CA VAL A 94 10.64 3.23 1.79
C VAL A 94 9.27 3.89 1.69
N LEU A 95 8.35 3.46 2.55
CA LEU A 95 6.99 3.95 2.62
C LEU A 95 6.83 4.81 3.88
N ARG A 96 6.50 6.09 3.69
CA ARG A 96 6.20 7.01 4.78
C ARG A 96 4.69 7.24 4.84
N PHE A 97 4.13 7.03 6.02
CA PHE A 97 2.70 7.20 6.26
C PHE A 97 2.44 8.51 6.99
N GLU A 98 1.24 9.06 6.79
CA GLU A 98 0.75 10.20 7.55
C GLU A 98 0.93 9.97 9.07
N GLU A 99 1.36 11.02 9.77
CA GLU A 99 1.35 11.02 11.23
C GLU A 99 -0.10 10.96 11.72
N ARG A 100 -0.37 10.03 12.64
CA ARG A 100 -1.68 9.91 13.25
C ARG A 100 -1.55 9.67 14.74
N ASP A 101 -2.26 10.49 15.51
CA ASP A 101 -2.29 10.41 16.98
C ASP A 101 -0.88 10.47 17.60
N GLY A 102 0.01 11.31 17.04
CA GLY A 102 1.40 11.45 17.49
C GLY A 102 2.32 10.30 17.09
N ILE A 103 1.86 9.38 16.23
CA ILE A 103 2.66 8.27 15.73
C ILE A 103 2.97 8.49 14.24
N ALA A 104 4.26 8.69 13.94
CA ALA A 104 4.76 8.58 12.58
C ALA A 104 5.17 7.13 12.29
N LYS A 105 4.92 6.67 11.06
CA LYS A 105 5.17 5.28 10.66
C LYS A 105 5.98 5.24 9.38
N VAL A 106 6.99 4.37 9.37
CA VAL A 106 7.79 4.07 8.19
C VAL A 106 7.80 2.56 7.99
N ALA A 107 7.61 2.11 6.76
CA ALA A 107 7.86 0.73 6.38
C ALA A 107 9.01 0.69 5.37
N ILE A 108 9.98 -0.17 5.61
CA ILE A 108 11.14 -0.38 4.74
C ILE A 108 11.03 -1.80 4.19
N LEU A 109 10.87 -1.89 2.88
CA LEU A 109 10.80 -3.17 2.17
C LEU A 109 12.14 -3.42 1.49
N THR A 110 12.69 -4.61 1.71
CA THR A 110 13.99 -5.02 1.15
C THR A 110 13.85 -6.36 0.42
N ALA A 111 14.93 -6.86 -0.17
CA ALA A 111 14.96 -8.23 -0.70
C ALA A 111 14.75 -9.33 0.37
N ASN A 112 14.93 -9.00 1.65
CA ASN A 112 14.89 -9.97 2.75
C ASN A 112 13.61 -9.91 3.60
N GLY A 113 12.73 -8.94 3.34
CA GLY A 113 11.47 -8.81 4.04
C GLY A 113 11.11 -7.37 4.37
N LEU A 114 10.25 -7.24 5.37
CA LEU A 114 9.61 -6.00 5.80
C LEU A 114 10.10 -5.59 7.18
N ASP A 115 10.56 -4.35 7.31
CA ASP A 115 10.78 -3.67 8.58
C ASP A 115 9.74 -2.56 8.77
N VAL A 116 9.24 -2.40 9.99
CA VAL A 116 8.28 -1.34 10.35
C VAL A 116 8.79 -0.58 11.56
N GLU A 117 8.92 0.72 11.41
CA GLU A 117 9.35 1.64 12.45
C GLU A 117 8.19 2.54 12.88
N LEU A 118 8.00 2.67 14.19
CA LEU A 118 6.96 3.48 14.81
C LEU A 118 7.63 4.52 15.70
N PHE A 119 7.39 5.79 15.41
CA PHE A 119 7.96 6.91 16.14
C PHE A 119 6.88 7.63 16.92
N HIS A 120 6.99 7.61 18.26
CA HIS A 120 6.09 8.37 19.12
C HIS A 120 6.64 9.78 19.34
N ILE A 121 5.88 10.77 18.86
CA ILE A 121 6.23 12.18 18.90
C ILE A 121 5.53 12.81 20.11
N LEU A 122 6.32 13.10 21.16
CA LEU A 122 5.83 13.85 22.31
C LEU A 122 5.83 15.34 21.98
N THR A 123 4.66 15.90 21.71
CA THR A 123 4.47 17.35 21.63
C THR A 123 4.34 17.90 23.06
N PHE A 124 5.42 18.47 23.59
CA PHE A 124 5.35 19.27 24.81
C PHE A 124 4.83 20.66 24.44
N THR A 125 3.65 21.02 24.95
CA THR A 125 3.09 22.38 24.90
C THR A 125 3.62 23.23 26.04
#